data_AF-X1AWU8-F1
#
_entry.id   AF-X1AWU8-F1
#
_cell.length_a   1.000
_cell.length_b   1.000
_cell.length_c   1.000
_cell.angle_alpha   90.00
_cell.angle_beta   90.00
_cell.angle_gamma   90.00
#
_symmetry.space_group_name_H-M   'P 1'
#
loop_
_entity.id
_entity.type
_entity.pdbx_description
1 polymer ?
#
loop_
_entity_poly.entity_id
_entity_poly.type
_entity_poly.pdbx_seq_one_letter_code
_entity_poly.pdbx_strand_id
1 'polypeptide(L)'
;MIFSSLTNIDELSSGFKRELKGQYSLPELQNFLYLIFQNLMELSKTDIHINPGKEIPDHIMFKINEIINELKEYKPIQYILGETEF
;
A
#
# COMPACT_ATOMS: atom_id res chain seq x y z
N MET A 1 12.00 8.11 -6.06
CA MET A 1 10.84 8.98 -5.78
C MET A 1 10.64 8.96 -4.28
N ILE A 2 10.64 10.13 -3.63
CA ILE A 2 10.46 10.24 -2.18
C ILE A 2 9.05 10.76 -1.97
N PHE A 3 8.19 9.98 -1.32
CA PHE A 3 6.86 10.37 -0.89
C PHE A 3 6.93 11.33 0.31
N SER A 4 7.71 12.40 0.22
CA SER A 4 8.02 13.32 1.32
C SER A 4 6.85 14.22 1.75
N SER A 5 5.64 13.98 1.24
CA SER A 5 4.44 14.76 1.59
C SER A 5 3.16 13.95 1.74
N LEU A 6 3.17 12.62 1.51
CA LEU A 6 1.95 11.82 1.69
C LEU A 6 1.84 11.45 3.17
N THR A 7 0.81 11.95 3.85
CA THR A 7 0.68 11.77 5.31
C THR A 7 -0.48 10.85 5.69
N ASN A 8 -1.46 10.68 4.81
CA ASN A 8 -2.71 9.97 5.12
C ASN A 8 -3.10 8.90 4.09
N ILE A 9 -4.13 8.12 4.44
CA ILE A 9 -4.64 6.99 3.65
C ILE A 9 -5.02 7.38 2.21
N ASP A 10 -5.70 8.51 2.01
CA ASP A 10 -6.18 8.91 0.68
C ASP A 10 -5.03 9.33 -0.25
N GLU A 11 -4.13 10.15 0.29
CA GLU A 11 -2.91 10.58 -0.38
C GLU A 11 -2.03 9.40 -0.77
N LEU A 12 -1.79 8.47 0.18
CA LEU A 12 -1.05 7.25 -0.10
C LEU A 12 -1.74 6.39 -1.15
N SER A 13 -3.05 6.16 -1.03
CA SER A 13 -3.81 5.32 -1.97
C SER A 13 -3.73 5.86 -3.40
N SER A 14 -3.81 7.18 -3.55
CA SER A 14 -3.65 7.88 -4.82
C SER A 14 -2.22 7.78 -5.36
N GLY A 15 -1.22 7.91 -4.49
CA GLY A 15 0.19 7.73 -4.83
C GLY A 15 0.51 6.31 -5.29
N PHE A 16 0.09 5.31 -4.53
CA PHE A 16 0.26 3.89 -4.83
C PHE A 16 -0.31 3.52 -6.21
N LYS A 17 -1.55 3.94 -6.48
CA LYS A 17 -2.20 3.69 -7.78
C LYS A 17 -1.45 4.33 -8.94
N ARG A 18 -0.87 5.52 -8.73
CA ARG A 18 -0.09 6.22 -9.75
C ARG A 18 1.23 5.52 -10.04
N GLU A 19 1.94 5.06 -9.01
CA GLU A 19 3.23 4.38 -9.16
C GLU A 19 3.15 3.04 -9.90
N LEU A 20 2.04 2.33 -9.72
CA LEU A 20 1.82 0.99 -10.28
C LEU A 20 0.86 1.00 -11.48
N LYS A 21 0.50 2.20 -11.96
CA LYS A 21 -0.37 2.38 -13.11
C LYS A 21 0.28 1.74 -14.33
N GLY A 22 -0.48 0.91 -15.04
CA GLY A 22 -0.04 0.25 -16.28
C GLY A 22 0.60 -1.12 -16.06
N GLN A 23 0.91 -1.50 -14.82
CA GLN A 23 1.29 -2.87 -14.47
C GLN A 23 0.10 -3.68 -13.97
N TYR A 24 -0.79 -3.02 -13.22
CA TYR A 24 -1.96 -3.65 -12.59
C TYR A 24 -3.24 -2.87 -12.89
N SER A 25 -4.37 -3.57 -12.80
CA SER A 25 -5.70 -2.96 -12.99
C SER A 25 -6.13 -2.14 -11.75
N LEU A 26 -7.05 -1.18 -11.93
CA LEU A 26 -7.58 -0.41 -10.78
C LEU A 26 -8.21 -1.30 -9.68
N PRO A 27 -9.03 -2.32 -10.00
CA PRO A 27 -9.58 -3.23 -8.98
C PRO A 27 -8.48 -3.98 -8.22
N GLU A 28 -7.43 -4.40 -8.91
CA GLU A 28 -6.30 -5.12 -8.33
C GLU A 28 -5.48 -4.21 -7.40
N LEU A 29 -5.15 -3.00 -7.85
CA LEU A 29 -4.48 -2.00 -7.01
C LEU A 29 -5.30 -1.65 -5.76
N GLN A 30 -6.63 -1.59 -5.88
CA GLN A 30 -7.50 -1.40 -4.73
C GLN A 30 -7.47 -2.60 -3.77
N ASN A 31 -7.46 -3.83 -4.30
CA ASN A 31 -7.31 -5.01 -3.48
C ASN A 31 -5.96 -5.06 -2.76
N PHE A 32 -4.88 -4.66 -3.44
CA PHE A 32 -3.55 -4.56 -2.86
C PHE A 32 -3.51 -3.59 -1.68
N LEU A 33 -4.07 -2.39 -1.85
CA LEU A 33 -4.18 -1.41 -0.76
C LEU A 33 -4.90 -1.99 0.46
N TYR A 34 -6.01 -2.71 0.25
CA TYR A 34 -6.72 -3.35 1.36
C TYR A 34 -5.86 -4.39 2.08
N LEU A 35 -5.12 -5.22 1.35
CA LEU A 35 -4.23 -6.22 1.96
C LEU A 35 -3.09 -5.56 2.73
N ILE A 36 -2.48 -4.51 2.18
CA ILE A 36 -1.38 -3.77 2.82
C ILE A 36 -1.86 -3.11 4.11
N PHE A 37 -2.96 -2.35 4.08
CA PHE A 37 -3.48 -1.68 5.26
C PHE A 37 -3.96 -2.65 6.34
N GLN A 38 -4.58 -3.76 5.93
CA GLN A 38 -4.97 -4.83 6.86
C GLN A 38 -3.74 -5.46 7.53
N ASN A 39 -2.67 -5.74 6.78
CA ASN A 39 -1.49 -6.43 7.30
C ASN A 39 -0.59 -5.51 8.14
N LEU A 40 -0.41 -4.25 7.73
CA LEU A 40 0.52 -3.33 8.37
C LEU A 40 -0.10 -2.49 9.49
N MET A 41 -1.41 -2.25 9.44
CA MET A 41 -2.10 -1.32 10.36
C MET A 41 -3.37 -1.91 10.99
N GLU A 42 -3.68 -3.18 10.71
CA GLU A 42 -4.89 -3.88 11.19
C GLU A 42 -6.21 -3.18 10.80
N LEU A 43 -6.19 -2.38 9.73
CA LEU A 43 -7.36 -1.61 9.29
C LEU A 43 -8.26 -2.43 8.38
N SER A 44 -9.54 -2.53 8.77
CA SER A 44 -10.55 -3.12 7.92
C SER A 44 -10.87 -2.24 6.70
N LYS A 45 -11.52 -2.82 5.69
CA LYS A 45 -12.03 -2.05 4.53
C LYS A 45 -12.94 -0.90 4.96
N THR A 46 -13.74 -1.10 6.01
CA THR A 46 -14.62 -0.08 6.57
C THR A 46 -13.80 1.07 7.15
N ASP A 47 -12.77 0.77 7.95
CA ASP A 47 -11.91 1.80 8.58
C ASP A 47 -11.24 2.68 7.54
N ILE A 48 -10.74 2.07 6.47
CA ILE A 48 -10.11 2.76 5.34
C ILE A 48 -11.10 3.70 4.65
N HIS A 49 -12.37 3.29 4.50
CA HIS A 49 -13.39 4.09 3.82
C HIS A 49 -13.91 5.25 4.66
N ILE A 50 -14.07 5.06 5.97
CA ILE A 50 -14.66 6.08 6.85
C ILE A 50 -13.61 7.09 7.36
N ASN A 51 -12.32 6.74 7.32
CA ASN A 51 -11.22 7.58 7.82
C ASN A 51 -10.10 7.81 6.77
N PRO A 52 -10.38 8.39 5.59
CA PRO A 52 -9.37 8.65 4.55
C PRO A 52 -8.24 9.59 5.01
N GLY A 53 -8.52 10.47 5.99
CA GLY A 53 -7.54 11.37 6.58
C GLY A 53 -6.69 10.78 7.70
N LYS A 54 -6.82 9.48 8.01
CA LYS A 54 -6.00 8.85 9.05
C LYS A 54 -4.53 8.91 8.65
N GLU A 55 -3.71 9.46 9.55
CA GLU A 55 -2.26 9.55 9.34
C GLU A 55 -1.59 8.17 9.33
N ILE A 56 -0.57 8.06 8.50
CA ILE A 56 0.25 6.86 8.34
C ILE A 56 1.58 7.11 9.02
N PRO A 57 1.97 6.28 10.01
CA PRO A 57 3.26 6.41 10.66
C PRO A 57 4.44 6.24 9.68
N ASP A 58 5.53 6.96 9.88
CA ASP A 58 6.71 6.92 8.99
C ASP A 58 7.27 5.52 8.77
N HIS A 59 7.30 4.67 9.80
CA HIS A 59 7.77 3.29 9.67
C HIS A 59 6.87 2.42 8.78
N ILE A 60 5.56 2.70 8.76
CA ILE A 60 4.62 2.05 7.83
C ILE A 60 4.86 2.58 6.42
N MET A 61 5.07 3.89 6.26
CA MET A 61 5.39 4.49 4.96
C MET A 61 6.66 3.87 4.36
N PHE A 62 7.68 3.63 5.18
CA PHE A 62 8.90 2.94 4.75
C PHE A 62 8.60 1.55 4.19
N LYS A 63 7.86 0.72 4.94
CA LYS A 63 7.45 -0.62 4.48
C LYS A 63 6.63 -0.59 3.19
N ILE A 64 5.73 0.38 3.05
CA ILE A 64 4.92 0.51 1.84
C ILE A 64 5.77 0.87 0.62
N ASN A 65 6.83 1.66 0.81
CA ASN A 65 7.79 1.93 -0.27
C ASN A 65 8.55 0.67 -0.71
N GLU A 66 8.94 -0.19 0.22
CA GLU A 66 9.54 -1.50 -0.10
C GLU A 66 8.56 -2.38 -0.87
N ILE A 67 7.31 -2.48 -0.41
CA ILE A 67 6.25 -3.21 -1.09
C ILE A 67 6.04 -2.70 -2.52
N ILE A 68 5.99 -1.38 -2.73
CA ILE A 68 5.85 -0.79 -4.08
C ILE A 68 7.03 -1.20 -4.98
N ASN A 69 8.26 -1.20 -4.46
CA ASN A 69 9.43 -1.61 -5.25
C ASN A 69 9.34 -3.09 -5.63
N GLU A 70 8.94 -3.98 -4.72
CA GLU A 70 8.77 -5.40 -5.03
C GLU A 70 7.62 -5.67 -6.01
N LEU A 71 6.51 -4.92 -5.90
CA LEU A 71 5.41 -5.01 -6.85
C LEU A 71 5.81 -4.53 -8.26
N LYS A 72 6.72 -3.55 -8.36
CA LYS A 72 7.28 -3.09 -9.64
C LYS A 72 8.14 -4.14 -10.33
N GLU A 73 8.72 -5.05 -9.55
CA GLU A 73 9.43 -6.24 -10.04
C GLU A 73 8.48 -7.43 -10.27
N TYR A 74 7.17 -7.20 -10.32
CA TYR A 74 6.11 -8.21 -10.52
C TYR A 74 6.08 -9.32 -9.47
N LYS A 75 6.65 -9.11 -8.27
CA LYS A 75 6.52 -10.07 -7.18
C LYS A 75 5.07 -10.08 -6.66
N PRO A 76 4.40 -11.24 -6.50
CA PRO A 76 3.00 -11.25 -6.09
C PRO A 76 2.84 -10.78 -4.65
N ILE A 77 1.80 -9.96 -4.39
CA ILE A 77 1.63 -9.28 -3.11
C ILE A 77 1.54 -10.21 -1.89
N GLN A 78 1.03 -11.42 -2.08
CA GLN A 78 0.94 -12.40 -0.99
C GLN A 78 2.32 -12.88 -0.52
N TYR A 79 3.31 -12.96 -1.40
CA TYR A 79 4.69 -13.27 -1.02
C TYR A 79 5.40 -12.09 -0.36
N ILE A 80 4.99 -10.87 -0.69
CA ILE A 80 5.55 -9.65 -0.09
C ILE A 80 5.00 -9.49 1.33
N LEU A 81 3.67 -9.59 1.52
CA LEU A 81 3.01 -9.42 2.82
C LEU A 81 3.17 -10.61 3.77
N GLY A 82 3.55 -11.77 3.23
CA GLY A 82 3.80 -12.99 3.98
C GLY A 82 5.28 -13.35 3.96
N GLU A 83 6.18 -12.38 4.18
CA GLU A 83 7.64 -12.57 4.22
C GLU A 83 8.02 -13.99 4.62
N THR A 84 8.40 -14.80 3.64
CA THR A 84 8.88 -16.14 3.88
C THR A 84 10.35 -16.02 4.25
N GLU A 85 10.68 -16.31 5.52
CA GLU A 85 11.87 -17.11 5.77
C GLU A 85 11.71 -18.36 4.88
N PHE A 86 12.50 -18.42 3.80
CA PHE A 86 12.81 -19.70 3.18
C PHE A 86 13.94 -20.35 3.98
#